data_AF-A0AAV6BJM8-F1
#
_entry.id   AF-A0AAV6BJM8-F1
#
_cell.length_a   1.000
_cell.length_b   1.000
_cell.length_c   1.000
_cell.angle_alpha   90.00
_cell.angle_beta   90.00
_cell.angle_gamma   90.00
#
_symmetry.space_group_name_H-M   'P 1'
#
loop_
_entity.id
_entity.type
_entity.pdbx_description
1 polymer ?
#
loop_
_entity_poly.entity_id
_entity_poly.type
_entity_poly.pdbx_seq_one_letter_code
_entity_poly.pdbx_strand_id
1 'polypeptide(L)' 'MSTNLRDQKRNLAVKSELKTLLKRARQEPGNAALMKSVASKLDRAVKKGMLPKTVANRRKSRLAKMVNRTAKAS' A
#
# COMPACT_ATOMS: atom_id res chain seq x y z
N MET A 1 19.31 -23.88 1.62
CA MET A 1 18.19 -22.94 1.34
C MET A 1 18.58 -22.06 0.16
N SER A 2 17.99 -22.27 -1.02
CA SER A 2 18.27 -21.40 -2.17
C SER A 2 17.83 -19.97 -1.83
N THR A 3 18.65 -18.99 -2.19
CA THR A 3 18.44 -17.55 -1.95
C THR A 3 17.04 -17.09 -2.35
N ASN A 4 16.51 -17.65 -3.44
CA ASN A 4 15.17 -17.40 -3.96
C ASN A 4 14.04 -17.67 -2.95
N LEU A 5 14.11 -18.74 -2.16
CA LEU A 5 13.06 -19.08 -1.20
C LEU A 5 13.03 -18.12 0.00
N ARG A 6 14.20 -17.64 0.42
CA ARG A 6 14.30 -16.67 1.54
C ARG A 6 13.70 -15.34 1.12
N ASP A 7 14.01 -14.86 -0.08
CA ASP A 7 13.50 -13.60 -0.58
C ASP A 7 12.03 -13.70 -0.97
N GLN A 8 11.56 -14.85 -1.47
CA GLN A 8 10.15 -15.09 -1.70
C GLN A 8 9.32 -14.97 -0.40
N LYS A 9 9.78 -15.58 0.71
CA LYS A 9 9.10 -15.48 2.01
C LYS A 9 9.01 -14.03 2.51
N ARG A 10 10.10 -13.27 2.39
CA ARG A 10 10.12 -11.83 2.74
C ARG A 10 9.16 -11.03 1.86
N ASN A 11 9.17 -11.27 0.55
CA ASN A 11 8.28 -10.59 -0.39
C ASN A 11 6.81 -10.90 -0.11
N LEU A 12 6.50 -12.15 0.27
CA LEU A 12 5.15 -12.54 0.66
C LEU A 12 4.68 -11.78 1.91
N ALA A 13 5.53 -11.71 2.94
CA ALA A 13 5.23 -10.98 4.18
C ALA A 13 4.99 -9.48 3.93
N VAL A 14 5.84 -8.83 3.13
CA VAL A 14 5.65 -7.41 2.77
C VAL A 14 4.37 -7.21 1.96
N LYS A 15 4.07 -8.11 1.02
CA LYS A 15 2.84 -8.03 0.22
C LYS A 15 1.58 -8.24 1.07
N SER A 16 1.59 -9.14 2.05
CA SER A 16 0.46 -9.36 2.95
C SER A 16 0.25 -8.18 3.88
N GLU A 17 1.31 -7.63 4.46
CA GLU A 17 1.26 -6.42 5.29
C GLU A 17 0.66 -5.24 4.50
N LEU A 18 1.13 -5.00 3.27
CA LEU A 18 0.58 -3.95 2.41
C LEU A 18 -0.92 -4.13 2.12
N LYS A 19 -1.40 -5.37 1.93
CA LYS A 19 -2.83 -5.65 1.74
C LYS A 19 -3.63 -5.30 3.00
N THR A 20 -3.13 -5.67 4.17
CA THR A 20 -3.78 -5.38 5.45
C THR A 20 -3.86 -3.87 5.70
N LEU A 21 -2.75 -3.16 5.49
CA LEU A 21 -2.72 -1.70 5.64
C LEU A 21 -3.65 -1.00 4.65
N LEU A 22 -3.72 -1.48 3.40
CA LEU A 22 -4.68 -0.96 2.41
C LEU A 22 -6.13 -1.21 2.83
N LYS A 23 -6.43 -2.33 3.49
CA LYS A 23 -7.77 -2.61 4.01
C LYS A 23 -8.11 -1.65 5.15
N ARG A 24 -7.20 -1.45 6.11
CA ARG A 24 -7.37 -0.49 7.22
C ARG A 24 -7.57 0.93 6.72
N ALA A 25 -6.74 1.37 5.76
CA ALA A 25 -6.89 2.68 5.14
C ALA A 25 -8.27 2.89 4.49
N ARG A 26 -8.89 1.83 3.95
CA ARG A 26 -10.26 1.92 3.42
C ARG A 26 -11.34 2.03 4.48
N GLN A 27 -11.10 1.47 5.66
CA GLN A 27 -12.05 1.53 6.78
C GLN A 27 -11.97 2.88 7.50
N GLU A 28 -10.79 3.51 7.51
CA GLU A 28 -10.54 4.80 8.17
C GLU A 28 -10.12 5.88 7.16
N PRO A 29 -11.02 6.35 6.27
CA PRO A 29 -10.68 7.32 5.24
C PRO A 29 -10.25 8.69 5.80
N GLY A 30 -10.65 9.04 7.03
CA GLY A 30 -10.28 10.29 7.70
C GLY A 30 -8.88 10.28 8.36
N ASN A 31 -8.22 9.12 8.45
CA ASN A 31 -6.93 9.01 9.13
C ASN A 31 -5.77 9.38 8.17
N ALA A 32 -5.45 10.68 8.11
CA ALA A 32 -4.40 11.21 7.23
C ALA A 32 -3.01 10.61 7.51
N ALA A 33 -2.69 10.34 8.78
CA ALA A 33 -1.42 9.73 9.18
C ALA A 33 -1.30 8.30 8.63
N LEU A 34 -2.37 7.50 8.74
CA LEU A 34 -2.42 6.17 8.16
C LEU A 34 -2.25 6.22 6.65
N MET A 35 -2.94 7.13 5.95
CA MET A 35 -2.81 7.29 4.49
C MET A 35 -1.39 7.62 4.05
N LYS A 36 -0.72 8.55 4.73
CA LYS A 36 0.68 8.92 4.46
C LYS A 36 1.62 7.73 4.69
N SER A 37 1.39 6.95 5.75
CA SER A 37 2.16 5.74 6.05
C SER A 37 2.02 4.68 4.95
N VAL A 38 0.79 4.47 4.44
CA VAL A 38 0.51 3.52 3.36
C VAL A 38 1.15 3.96 2.05
N ALA A 39 1.05 5.24 1.70
CA ALA A 39 1.71 5.78 0.52
C ALA A 39 3.24 5.58 0.57
N SER A 40 3.85 5.91 1.71
CA SER A 40 5.29 5.72 1.92
C SER A 40 5.73 4.25 1.81
N LYS A 41 4.96 3.32 2.40
CA LYS A 41 5.24 1.88 2.29
C LYS A 41 5.08 1.36 0.86
N LEU A 42 4.11 1.85 0.09
CA LEU A 42 3.96 1.51 -1.33
C LEU A 42 5.19 1.96 -2.12
N ASP A 43 5.67 3.18 -1.92
CA ASP A 43 6.83 3.72 -2.63
C ASP A 43 8.13 3.00 -2.24
N ARG A 44 8.27 2.61 -0.96
CA ARG A 44 9.38 1.78 -0.49
C ARG A 44 9.37 0.39 -1.14
N ALA A 45 8.19 -0.22 -1.29
CA ALA A 45 8.05 -1.52 -1.96
C ALA A 45 8.41 -1.45 -3.46
N VAL A 46 8.15 -0.31 -4.11
CA VAL A 46 8.61 -0.05 -5.49
C VAL A 46 10.13 0.08 -5.53
N LYS A 47 10.73 0.88 -4.64
CA LYS A 47 12.19 1.07 -4.57
C LYS A 47 12.95 -0.24 -4.36
N LYS A 48 12.34 -1.19 -3.65
CA LYS A 48 12.90 -2.53 -3.40
C LYS A 48 12.57 -3.57 -4.48
N GLY A 49 11.92 -3.17 -5.59
CA GLY A 49 11.55 -4.08 -6.69
C GLY A 49 10.45 -5.08 -6.35
N MET A 50 9.80 -4.97 -5.19
CA MET A 50 8.77 -5.91 -4.73
C MET A 50 7.40 -5.67 -5.37
N LEU A 51 7.17 -4.44 -5.85
CA LEU A 51 5.92 -4.00 -6.44
C LEU A 51 6.19 -3.17 -7.71
N PRO A 52 5.51 -3.42 -8.84
CA PRO A 52 5.63 -2.57 -10.01
C PRO A 52 5.11 -1.15 -9.76
N LYS A 53 5.77 -0.14 -10.34
CA LYS A 53 5.40 1.28 -10.22
C LYS A 53 3.96 1.57 -10.61
N THR A 54 3.48 0.93 -11.69
CA THR A 54 2.09 1.07 -12.18
C THR A 54 1.06 0.59 -11.15
N VAL A 55 1.36 -0.49 -10.42
CA VAL A 55 0.49 -1.03 -9.37
C VAL A 55 0.47 -0.11 -8.16
N ALA A 56 1.62 0.42 -7.75
CA ALA A 56 1.70 1.40 -6.67
C ALA A 56 0.90 2.68 -7.01
N ASN A 57 1.10 3.23 -8.22
CA ASN A 57 0.38 4.41 -8.69
C ASN A 57 -1.14 4.20 -8.71
N ARG A 58 -1.61 3.06 -9.21
CA ARG A 58 -3.04 2.73 -9.22
C ARG A 58 -3.60 2.64 -7.80
N ARG A 59 -2.86 2.05 -6.85
CA ARG A 59 -3.28 1.96 -5.44
C ARG A 59 -3.36 3.34 -4.78
N LYS A 60 -2.33 4.19 -4.98
CA LYS A 60 -2.32 5.58 -4.48
C LYS A 60 -3.49 6.40 -5.05
N SER A 61 -3.72 6.32 -6.35
CA SER A 61 -4.83 7.02 -7.01
C SER A 61 -6.19 6.59 -6.45
N ARG A 62 -6.41 5.29 -6.23
CA ARG A 62 -7.66 4.78 -5.63
C ARG A 62 -7.88 5.28 -4.21
N LEU A 63 -6.84 5.33 -3.39
CA LEU A 63 -6.93 5.89 -2.03
C LEU A 63 -7.28 7.38 -2.07
N ALA A 64 -6.60 8.16 -2.91
CA ALA A 64 -6.89 9.59 -3.06
C ALA A 64 -8.34 9.83 -3.53
N LYS A 65 -8.82 9.07 -4.52
CA LYS A 65 -10.22 9.14 -4.98
C LYS A 65 -11.21 8.84 -3.85
N MET A 66 -10.91 7.88 -2.99
CA MET A 66 -11.76 7.52 -1.86
C MET A 66 -11.82 8.65 -0.83
N VAL A 67 -10.66 9.19 -0.41
CA VAL A 67 -10.60 10.32 0.53
C VAL A 67 -11.32 11.55 -0.03
N ASN A 68 -11.14 11.86 -1.32
CA ASN A 68 -11.84 12.98 -1.96
C ASN A 68 -13.36 12.75 -2.04
N ARG A 69 -13.80 11.51 -2.23
CA ARG A 69 -15.23 11.17 -2.22
C ARG A 69 -15.84 11.32 -0.83
N THR A 70 -15.15 10.85 0.21
CA THR A 70 -15.62 10.99 1.59
C THR A 70 -15.66 12.45 2.00
N ALA A 71 -14.63 13.23 1.65
CA ALA A 71 -14.58 14.67 1.93
C ALA A 71 -15.69 15.49 1.22
N LYS A 72 -16.16 15.04 0.05
CA LYS A 72 -17.28 15.68 -0.66
C LYS A 72 -18.67 15.27 -0.16
N ALA A 73 -18.75 14.14 0.52
CA ALA A 73 -20.00 13.62 1.08
C ALA A 73 -20.24 14.08 2.54
N SER A 74 -19.24 14.74 3.13
CA SER A 74 -19.30 15.41 4.43
C SER A 74 -19.65 16.88 4.21
#